data_AF-A0A2N0QDU4-F1
#
_entry.id   AF-A0A2N0QDU4-F1
#
_cell.length_a   1.000
_cell.length_b   1.000
_cell.length_c   1.000
_cell.angle_alpha   90.00
_cell.angle_beta   90.00
_cell.angle_gamma   90.00
#
_symmetry.space_group_name_H-M   'P 1'
#
loop_
_entity.id
_entity.type
_entity.pdbx_description
1 polymer ?
#
loop_
_entity_poly.entity_id
_entity_poly.type
_entity_poly.pdbx_seq_one_letter_code
_entity_poly.pdbx_strand_id
1 'polypeptide(L)' 'MKLLGNLRIDLPDVHLGNNRPCTFCISFGDMEIKARAFNQTNGQNYHTKFELSDF' A
#
# COMPACT_ATOMS: atom_id res chain seq x y z
N MET A 1 11.21 -17.15 -4.89
CA MET A 1 10.41 -15.96 -4.50
C MET A 1 8.94 -16.37 -4.42
N LYS A 2 8.21 -15.99 -3.36
CA LYS A 2 6.78 -16.27 -3.17
C LYS A 2 6.01 -14.95 -3.14
N LEU A 3 4.92 -14.84 -3.90
CA LEU A 3 4.00 -13.71 -3.81
C LEU A 3 3.16 -13.85 -2.53
N LEU A 4 3.20 -12.86 -1.64
CA LEU A 4 2.41 -12.87 -0.40
C LEU A 4 1.07 -12.14 -0.53
N GLY A 5 0.91 -11.29 -1.55
CA GLY A 5 -0.34 -10.62 -1.87
C GLY A 5 -0.15 -9.32 -2.66
N ASN A 6 -1.22 -8.54 -2.79
CA ASN A 6 -1.24 -7.28 -3.54
C ASN A 6 -1.89 -6.17 -2.70
N LEU A 7 -1.35 -4.94 -2.80
CA LEU A 7 -2.01 -3.73 -2.31
C LEU A 7 -2.52 -2.94 -3.51
N ARG A 8 -3.85 -2.77 -3.63
CA ARG A 8 -4.47 -1.92 -4.65
C ARG A 8 -4.67 -0.52 -4.10
N ILE A 9 -4.15 0.48 -4.82
CA ILE A 9 -4.27 1.90 -4.47
C ILE A 9 -5.11 2.55 -5.56
N ASP A 10 -6.38 2.84 -5.26
CA ASP A 10 -7.26 3.54 -6.18
C ASP A 10 -7.13 5.06 -5.96
N LEU A 11 -6.81 5.82 -7.00
CA LEU A 11 -6.67 7.29 -6.93
C LEU A 11 -7.85 7.94 -7.68
N PRO A 12 -9.00 8.18 -7.01
CA PRO A 12 -10.27 8.51 -7.67
C PRO A 12 -10.30 9.90 -8.32
N ASP A 13 -9.42 10.81 -7.91
CA ASP A 13 -9.36 12.21 -8.38
C ASP A 13 -8.75 12.34 -9.80
N VAL A 14 -9.21 11.53 -10.76
CA VAL A 14 -8.62 11.38 -12.11
C VAL A 14 -8.45 12.70 -12.87
N HIS A 15 -9.29 13.69 -12.57
CA HIS A 15 -9.23 15.04 -13.14
C HIS A 15 -7.92 15.79 -12.80
N LEU A 16 -7.19 15.37 -11.76
CA LEU A 16 -5.89 15.95 -11.37
C LEU A 16 -4.71 15.38 -12.16
N GLY A 17 -4.91 14.38 -13.03
CA GLY A 17 -3.85 13.81 -13.86
C GLY A 17 -2.70 13.23 -13.03
N ASN A 18 -1.48 13.75 -13.19
CA ASN A 18 -0.32 13.31 -12.43
C ASN A 18 -0.19 14.01 -11.06
N ASN A 19 -1.01 15.02 -10.77
CA ASN A 19 -1.00 15.76 -9.51
C ASN A 19 -1.81 15.03 -8.41
N ARG A 20 -1.59 13.73 -8.27
CA ARG A 20 -2.18 12.85 -7.25
C ARG A 20 -1.06 12.18 -6.45
N PRO A 21 -0.30 12.95 -5.67
CA PRO A 21 0.85 12.41 -4.97
C PRO A 21 0.40 11.40 -3.90
N CYS A 22 1.08 10.25 -3.88
CA CYS A 22 0.77 9.15 -2.97
C CYS A 22 2.06 8.66 -2.31
N THR A 23 2.10 8.68 -0.98
CA THR A 23 3.23 8.16 -0.21
C THR A 23 3.05 6.68 0.02
N PHE A 24 3.99 5.87 -0.47
CA PHE A 24 4.04 4.44 -0.20
C PHE A 24 5.05 4.12 0.91
N CYS A 25 4.70 3.21 1.81
CA CYS A 25 5.56 2.74 2.89
C CYS A 25 5.47 1.22 2.99
N ILE A 26 6.62 0.57 3.08
CA ILE A 26 6.75 -0.85 3.41
C ILE A 26 7.58 -0.99 4.69
N SER A 27 7.12 -1.81 5.62
CA SER A 27 7.85 -2.13 6.85
C SER A 27 7.84 -3.63 7.08
N PHE A 28 9.00 -4.16 7.46
CA PHE A 28 9.24 -5.57 7.72
C PHE A 28 9.23 -5.81 9.24
N GLY A 29 8.37 -6.72 9.69
CA GLY A 29 8.47 -7.33 11.01
C GLY A 29 9.06 -8.74 10.87
N ASP A 30 9.21 -9.45 11.99
CA ASP A 30 9.88 -10.76 12.02
C ASP A 30 9.17 -11.81 11.16
N MET A 31 7.83 -11.80 11.14
CA MET A 31 7.01 -12.76 10.36
C MET A 31 5.97 -12.06 9.49
N GLU A 32 6.11 -10.75 9.24
CA GLU A 32 5.11 -9.96 8.54
C GLU A 32 5.73 -8.88 7.66
N ILE A 33 5.04 -8.55 6.57
CA ILE A 33 5.26 -7.33 5.80
C ILE A 33 4.00 -6.47 5.94
N LYS A 34 4.16 -5.24 6.42
CA LYS A 34 3.09 -4.24 6.41
C LYS A 34 3.33 -3.27 5.25
N ALA A 35 2.34 -3.13 4.37
CA ALA A 35 2.37 -2.18 3.26
C ALA A 35 1.28 -1.14 3.46
N ARG A 36 1.63 0.13 3.25
CA ARG A 36 0.76 1.30 3.44
C ARG A 36 0.88 2.24 2.24
N ALA A 37 -0.21 2.88 1.88
CA ALA A 37 -0.24 3.95 0.90
C ALA A 37 -1.15 5.08 1.38
N PHE A 38 -0.69 6.32 1.23
CA PHE A 38 -1.43 7.50 1.65
C PHE A 38 -1.61 8.45 0.48
N ASN A 39 -2.84 8.67 0.06
CA ASN A 39 -3.21 9.68 -0.94
C ASN A 39 -3.16 11.06 -0.27
N GLN A 40 -2.18 11.88 -0.65
CA GLN A 40 -1.97 13.20 -0.05
C GLN A 40 -2.99 14.24 -0.51
N THR A 41 -3.73 13.97 -1.58
CA THR A 41 -4.75 14.87 -2.13
C THR A 41 -6.02 14.87 -1.28
N ASN A 42 -6.49 13.68 -0.88
CA ASN A 42 -7.81 13.52 -0.26
C ASN A 42 -7.77 12.78 1.09
N GLY A 43 -6.59 12.38 1.56
CA GLY A 43 -6.39 11.72 2.85
C GLY A 43 -6.72 10.23 2.87
N GLN A 44 -7.08 9.61 1.73
CA GLN A 44 -7.32 8.16 1.67
C GLN A 44 -6.07 7.39 2.10
N ASN A 45 -6.29 6.36 2.92
CA ASN A 45 -5.23 5.54 3.48
C ASN A 45 -5.52 4.07 3.22
N TYR A 46 -4.55 3.38 2.64
CA TYR A 46 -4.63 1.97 2.29
C TYR A 46 -3.60 1.25 3.14
N HIS A 47 -3.99 0.14 3.76
CA HIS A 47 -3.10 -0.67 4.56
C HIS A 47 -3.39 -2.14 4.33
N THR A 48 -2.33 -2.94 4.25
CA THR A 48 -2.42 -4.39 4.25
C THR A 48 -1.24 -4.98 5.01
N LYS A 49 -1.42 -6.22 5.43
CA LYS A 49 -0.41 -7.01 6.11
C LYS A 49 -0.32 -8.37 5.41
N PHE A 50 0.91 -8.80 5.17
CA PHE A 50 1.23 -10.08 4.56
C PHE A 50 2.03 -10.92 5.56
N GLU A 51 1.49 -12.06 5.98
CA GLU A 51 2.18 -12.97 6.88
C GLU A 51 3.15 -13.87 6.11
N LEU A 52 4.32 -14.09 6.69
CA LEU A 52 5.19 -15.19 6.32
C LEU A 52 4.59 -16.45 6.94
N SER A 53 3.88 -17.24 6.13
CA SER A 53 3.36 -18.53 6.58
C SER A 53 4.53 -19.50 6.74
N ASP A 54 4.84 -19.88 7.98
CA ASP A 54 5.67 -21.05 8.28
C ASP A 54 4.75 -22.28 8.19
N PHE A 55 5.00 -23.15 7.22
CA PHE A 55 4.38 -24.49 7.18
C PHE A 55 5.20 -25.45 8.02
#